data_AF-A0A6H9YGB0-F1
#
_entry.id   AF-A0A6H9YGB0-F1
#
_cell.length_a   1.000
_cell.length_b   1.000
_cell.length_c   1.000
_cell.angle_alpha   90.00
_cell.angle_beta   90.00
_cell.angle_gamma   90.00
#
_symmetry.space_group_name_H-M   'P 1'
#
loop_
_entity.id
_entity.type
_entity.pdbx_description
1 polymer ?
#
loop_
_entity_poly.entity_id
_entity_poly.type
_entity_poly.pdbx_seq_one_letter_code
_entity_poly.pdbx_strand_id
1 'polypeptide(L)'
;MDNEDNALVNEQRLMRMMRKTLTSIVRDTAPRDGNPSPLTEATVMNIKDCLMVISSRETELARLTGRTLDEKPHFSDEKPNAHVVKVGSIPKKTH
;
A
#
# COMPACT_ATOMS: atom_id res chain seq x y z
N MET A 1 -21.58 10.23 -2.78
CA MET A 1 -20.70 9.11 -2.36
C MET A 1 -21.62 7.95 -2.13
N ASP A 2 -21.53 6.96 -3.01
CA ASP A 2 -22.41 5.81 -2.98
C ASP A 2 -22.08 4.93 -1.76
N ASN A 3 -23.01 4.07 -1.35
CA ASN A 3 -22.84 3.23 -0.16
C ASN A 3 -21.59 2.33 -0.26
N GLU A 4 -21.25 1.90 -1.49
CA GLU A 4 -20.07 1.09 -1.79
C GLU A 4 -18.75 1.85 -1.58
N ASP A 5 -18.67 3.12 -1.99
CA ASP A 5 -17.47 3.95 -1.75
C ASP A 5 -17.19 4.09 -0.25
N ASN A 6 -18.24 4.32 0.54
CA ASN A 6 -18.12 4.42 1.99
C ASN A 6 -17.65 3.09 2.61
N ALA A 7 -18.12 1.95 2.10
CA ALA A 7 -17.67 0.64 2.54
C ALA A 7 -16.17 0.43 2.24
N LEU A 8 -15.71 0.76 1.03
CA LEU A 8 -14.30 0.64 0.63
C LEU A 8 -13.38 1.53 1.47
N VAL A 9 -13.80 2.78 1.75
CA VAL A 9 -13.03 3.71 2.60
C VAL A 9 -12.95 3.19 4.04
N ASN A 10 -14.05 2.68 4.59
CA ASN A 10 -14.07 2.10 5.93
C ASN A 10 -13.19 0.84 6.03
N GLU A 11 -13.23 -0.02 5.01
CA GLU A 11 -12.38 -1.20 4.94
C GLU A 11 -10.89 -0.81 4.85
N GLN A 12 -10.54 0.20 4.05
CA GLN A 12 -9.18 0.70 3.97
C GLN A 12 -8.69 1.24 5.32
N ARG A 13 -9.56 1.93 6.07
CA ARG A 13 -9.26 2.38 7.43
C ARG A 13 -9.04 1.19 8.37
N LEU A 14 -9.90 0.16 8.30
CA LEU A 14 -9.78 -1.05 9.10
C LEU A 14 -8.44 -1.77 8.84
N MET A 15 -8.10 -2.02 7.57
CA MET A 15 -6.84 -2.67 7.19
C MET A 15 -5.62 -1.90 7.72
N ARG A 16 -5.61 -0.57 7.59
CA ARG A 16 -4.55 0.28 8.15
C ARG A 16 -4.42 0.15 9.66
N MET A 17 -5.55 0.09 10.39
CA MET A 17 -5.52 -0.11 11.84
C MET A 17 -4.97 -1.49 12.20
N MET A 18 -5.41 -2.55 11.53
CA MET A 18 -4.91 -3.92 11.76
C MET A 18 -3.41 -4.02 11.53
N ARG A 19 -2.89 -3.49 10.41
CA ARG A 19 -1.45 -3.45 10.11
C ARG A 19 -0.67 -2.73 11.21
N LYS A 20 -1.13 -1.55 11.63
CA LYS A 20 -0.48 -0.76 12.69
C LYS A 20 -0.43 -1.53 14.01
N THR A 21 -1.54 -2.15 14.42
CA THR A 21 -1.60 -2.93 15.66
C THR A 21 -0.64 -4.11 15.63
N LEU A 22 -0.68 -4.94 14.57
CA LEU A 22 0.22 -6.09 14.44
C LEU A 22 1.69 -5.66 14.42
N THR A 23 2.02 -4.58 13.70
CA THR A 23 3.41 -4.07 13.64
C THR A 23 3.86 -3.53 15.00
N SER A 24 2.97 -2.91 15.78
CA SER A 24 3.28 -2.49 17.15
C SER A 24 3.60 -3.69 18.03
N ILE A 25 2.79 -4.75 17.95
CA ILE A 25 3.02 -6.00 18.70
C ILE A 25 4.38 -6.57 18.31
N VAL A 26 4.68 -6.72 17.02
CA VAL A 26 5.96 -7.25 16.54
C VAL A 26 7.14 -6.44 17.08
N ARG A 27 7.03 -5.11 17.10
CA ARG A 27 8.07 -4.22 17.64
C ARG A 27 8.24 -4.40 19.15
N ASP A 28 7.15 -4.54 19.89
CA ASP A 28 7.19 -4.71 21.35
C ASP A 28 7.75 -6.08 21.75
N THR A 29 7.49 -7.10 20.93
CA THR A 29 7.94 -8.48 21.16
C THR A 29 9.24 -8.83 20.42
N ALA A 30 9.85 -7.89 19.70
CA ALA A 30 11.08 -8.16 18.97
C ALA A 30 12.20 -8.59 19.95
N PRO A 31 13.00 -9.61 19.61
CA PRO A 31 14.15 -9.99 20.42
C PRO A 31 15.07 -8.78 20.67
N ARG A 32 15.54 -8.63 21.90
CA ARG A 32 16.52 -7.61 22.31
C ARG A 32 17.77 -8.31 22.82
N ASP A 33 18.87 -7.58 22.95
CA ASP A 33 20.13 -8.15 23.42
C ASP A 33 19.94 -8.87 24.77
N GLY A 34 20.23 -10.17 24.78
CA GLY A 34 20.06 -11.06 25.93
C GLY A 34 18.62 -11.45 26.28
N ASN A 35 17.61 -10.95 25.55
CA ASN A 35 16.19 -11.25 25.78
C ASN A 35 15.52 -11.77 24.50
N PRO A 36 15.23 -13.08 24.40
CA PRO A 36 14.52 -13.63 23.25
C PRO A 36 13.09 -13.08 23.18
N SER A 37 12.48 -13.18 21.99
CA SER A 37 11.06 -12.84 21.81
C SER A 37 10.20 -13.68 22.78
N PRO A 38 9.18 -13.07 23.42
CA PRO A 38 8.21 -13.81 24.23
C PRO A 38 7.22 -14.62 23.37
N LEU A 39 7.21 -14.42 22.05
CA LEU A 39 6.34 -15.15 21.13
C LEU A 39 7.03 -16.41 20.60
N THR A 40 6.24 -17.48 20.43
CA THR A 40 6.70 -18.67 19.73
C THR A 40 6.98 -18.37 18.25
N GLU A 41 7.86 -19.16 17.64
CA GLU A 41 8.13 -19.06 16.19
C GLU A 41 6.85 -19.21 15.36
N ALA A 42 5.98 -20.16 15.72
CA ALA A 42 4.69 -20.35 15.07
C ALA A 42 3.81 -19.09 15.14
N THR A 43 3.76 -18.41 16.29
CA THR A 43 3.04 -17.14 16.43
C THR A 43 3.63 -16.04 15.54
N VAL A 44 4.96 -15.94 15.47
CA VAL A 44 5.64 -14.97 14.60
C VAL A 44 5.31 -15.24 13.13
N MET A 45 5.29 -16.51 12.71
CA MET A 45 4.90 -16.89 11.35
C MET A 45 3.44 -16.53 11.03
N ASN A 46 2.51 -16.84 11.94
CA ASN A 46 1.11 -16.45 11.77
C ASN A 46 0.93 -14.93 11.63
N ILE A 47 1.69 -14.12 12.39
CA ILE A 47 1.65 -12.66 12.25
C ILE A 47 2.15 -12.23 10.87
N LYS A 48 3.24 -12.83 10.36
CA LYS A 48 3.74 -12.55 9.02
C LYS A 48 2.70 -12.89 7.94
N ASP A 49 2.07 -14.04 8.04
CA ASP A 49 1.04 -14.48 7.10
C ASP A 49 -0.16 -13.52 7.11
N CYS A 50 -0.62 -13.09 8.29
CA CYS A 50 -1.65 -12.06 8.40
C CYS A 50 -1.24 -10.73 7.77
N LEU A 51 0.00 -10.27 7.99
CA LEU A 51 0.51 -9.04 7.38
C LEU A 51 0.56 -9.14 5.84
N MET A 52 0.87 -10.32 5.28
CA MET A 52 0.83 -10.55 3.84
C MET A 52 -0.60 -10.44 3.28
N VAL A 53 -1.58 -11.04 3.95
CA VAL A 53 -3.00 -10.93 3.57
C VAL A 53 -3.48 -9.47 3.63
N ILE A 54 -3.13 -8.75 4.70
CA ILE A 54 -3.47 -7.32 4.84
C ILE A 54 -2.85 -6.51 3.69
N SER A 55 -1.57 -6.72 3.38
CA SER A 55 -0.89 -5.99 2.31
C SER A 55 -1.51 -6.24 0.94
N SER A 56 -1.91 -7.48 0.65
CA SER A 56 -2.62 -7.84 -0.58
C SER A 56 -3.95 -7.08 -0.67
N ARG A 57 -4.73 -7.07 0.42
CA ARG A 57 -6.01 -6.37 0.47
C ARG A 57 -5.86 -4.85 0.40
N GLU A 58 -4.88 -4.27 1.08
CA GLU A 58 -4.59 -2.83 0.99
C GLU A 58 -4.27 -2.40 -0.45
N THR A 59 -3.55 -3.25 -1.20
CA THR A 59 -3.24 -3.03 -2.63
C THR A 59 -4.50 -3.07 -3.50
N GLU A 60 -5.38 -4.05 -3.28
CA GLU A 60 -6.66 -4.15 -3.97
C GLU A 60 -7.53 -2.91 -3.71
N LEU A 61 -7.67 -2.50 -2.44
CA LEU A 61 -8.46 -1.34 -2.04
C LEU A 61 -7.90 -0.03 -2.63
N ALA A 62 -6.58 0.13 -2.73
CA ALA A 62 -5.97 1.28 -3.39
C ALA A 62 -6.40 1.37 -4.86
N ARG A 63 -6.35 0.24 -5.58
CA ARG A 63 -6.78 0.15 -6.98
C ARG A 63 -8.27 0.48 -7.16
N LEU A 64 -9.13 -0.04 -6.27
CA LEU A 64 -10.58 0.19 -6.32
C LEU A 64 -10.96 1.64 -6.01
N THR A 65 -10.25 2.29 -5.09
CA THR A 65 -10.51 3.68 -4.69
C THR A 65 -9.82 4.70 -5.60
N GLY A 66 -9.18 4.26 -6.69
CA GLY A 66 -8.50 5.14 -7.64
C GLY A 66 -7.23 5.81 -7.08
N ARG A 67 -6.75 5.38 -5.91
CA ARG A 67 -5.46 5.83 -5.37
C ARG A 67 -4.36 4.96 -5.97
N THR A 68 -3.54 5.54 -6.84
CA THR A 68 -2.34 4.86 -7.33
C THR A 68 -1.37 4.66 -6.17
N LEU A 69 -0.75 3.48 -6.09
CA LEU A 69 0.36 3.19 -5.15
C LEU A 69 1.61 4.06 -5.40
N ASP A 70 1.58 4.88 -6.45
CA ASP A 70 2.62 5.84 -6.85
C ASP A 70 2.58 7.18 -6.10
N GLU A 71 2.00 7.25 -4.90
CA GLU A 71 2.21 8.38 -3.98
C GLU A 71 3.62 8.33 -3.34
N LYS A 72 4.66 8.06 -4.14
CA LYS A 72 6.04 8.24 -3.68
C LYS A 72 6.23 9.73 -3.38
N PRO A 73 6.74 10.10 -2.20
CA PRO A 73 7.12 11.47 -1.94
C PRO A 73 8.15 11.91 -2.98
N HIS A 74 7.83 12.95 -3.72
CA HIS A 74 8.74 13.58 -4.67
C HIS A 74 9.40 14.79 -4.01
N PHE A 75 10.66 15.06 -4.37
CA PHE A 75 11.29 16.31 -3.96
C PHE A 75 10.69 17.47 -4.76
N SER A 76 10.57 18.65 -4.15
CA SER A 76 9.98 19.83 -4.80
C SER A 76 10.72 20.29 -6.05
N ASP A 77 12.00 19.93 -6.16
CA ASP A 77 12.91 20.22 -7.27
C ASP A 77 13.11 19.03 -8.22
N GLU A 78 12.40 17.92 -8.02
CA GLU A 78 12.49 16.73 -8.86
C GLU A 78 11.96 17.02 -10.28
N LYS A 79 12.80 16.81 -11.29
CA LYS A 79 12.40 16.99 -12.70
C LYS A 79 11.59 15.78 -13.16
N PRO A 80 10.43 15.96 -13.83
CA PRO A 80 9.65 14.84 -14.34
C PRO A 80 10.46 13.98 -15.32
N ASN A 81 10.47 12.66 -15.12
CA ASN A 81 11.17 11.71 -16.00
C ASN A 81 10.56 11.59 -17.41
N ALA A 82 9.35 12.11 -17.63
CA ALA A 82 8.64 12.01 -18.89
C ALA A 82 8.27 13.39 -19.44
N HIS A 83 8.86 13.75 -20.58
CA HIS A 83 8.38 14.85 -21.41
C HIS A 83 7.29 14.33 -22.34
N VAL A 84 6.03 14.52 -21.95
CA VAL A 84 4.88 14.21 -22.80
C VAL A 84 4.76 15.28 -23.88
N VAL A 85 5.15 14.94 -25.10
CA VAL A 85 4.92 15.78 -26.30
C VAL A 85 3.56 15.44 -26.91
N LYS A 86 2.75 16.47 -27.17
CA LYS A 86 1.50 16.32 -27.92
C LYS A 86 1.84 16.03 -29.38
N VAL A 87 1.62 14.79 -29.81
CA VAL A 87 1.76 14.42 -31.22
C VAL A 87 0.60 15.05 -31.98
N GLY A 88 0.90 16.07 -32.80
CA GLY A 88 -0.07 16.66 -33.72
C GLY A 88 -0.54 15.64 -34.75
N SER A 89 -1.81 15.73 -35.16
CA SER A 89 -2.47 14.81 -36.08
C SER A 89 -1.65 14.56 -37.34
N ILE A 90 -1.42 13.29 -37.68
CA ILE A 90 -0.74 12.88 -38.92
C ILE A 90 -1.70 13.12 -40.10
N PRO A 91 -1.39 14.01 -41.06
CA PRO A 91 -2.24 14.19 -42.23
C PRO A 91 -2.18 12.91 -43.09
N LYS A 92 -3.36 12.33 -43.38
CA LYS A 92 -3.51 11.24 -44.36
C LYS A 92 -3.09 11.77 -45.73
N LYS A 93 -2.09 11.14 -46.35
CA LYS A 93 -1.79 11.38 -47.77
C LYS A 93 -2.94 10.80 -48.62
N THR A 94 -3.61 11.66 -49.37
CA THR A 94 -4.57 11.27 -50.41
C THR A 94 -3.79 10.84 -51.65
N HIS A 95 -4.11 9.65 -52.17
CA HIS A 95 -3.63 9.15 -53.46
C HIS A 95 -4.45 9.72 -54.60
#